data_AF-A0A1E3AEM0-F1
#
_entry.id   AF-A0A1E3AEM0-F1
#
_cell.length_a   1.000
_cell.length_b   1.000
_cell.length_c   1.000
_cell.angle_alpha   90.00
_cell.angle_beta   90.00
_cell.angle_gamma   90.00
#
_symmetry.space_group_name_H-M   'P 1'
#
loop_
_entity.id
_entity.type
_entity.pdbx_description
1 polymer ?
#
loop_
_entity_poly.entity_id
_entity_poly.type
_entity_poly.pdbx_seq_one_letter_code
_entity_poly.pdbx_strand_id
1 'polypeptide(L)'
;MEKNRKMLEEASFGKLLLNLCLPTILIMLVMVVYNMADTFFIGQTGDPVKIAAISLCAPLFSILSGLGTLLGSGGCTAVSLALGKQENSRIKAYTSLCCYGSLVIGFLFLTFVLIFLTPISLALGADSATLSHTCGYLRIIALGAPVILFNNVFANIIRADGAAKESMIANGLGTLSNIALDALFILVFSWDVAGAALATVLGNAISCCYLLFYILKKQPAFSLHLRYFP
;
A
#
# COMPACT_ATOMS: atom_id res chain seq x y z
N MET A 1 26.33 -9.57 4.88
CA MET A 1 26.78 -8.16 4.92
C MET A 1 28.25 -8.01 4.52
N GLU A 2 29.14 -8.94 4.89
CA GLU A 2 30.59 -8.88 4.59
C GLU A 2 30.96 -8.93 3.09
N LYS A 3 30.20 -9.70 2.28
CA LYS A 3 30.38 -9.80 0.82
C LYS A 3 30.00 -8.51 0.07
N ASN A 4 29.00 -7.76 0.57
CA ASN A 4 28.58 -6.48 -0.01
C ASN A 4 29.58 -5.37 0.33
N ARG A 5 30.22 -5.44 1.50
CA ARG A 5 31.21 -4.45 1.95
C ARG A 5 32.53 -4.54 1.17
N LYS A 6 33.05 -5.76 0.94
CA LYS A 6 34.22 -5.96 0.05
C LYS A 6 33.96 -5.52 -1.40
N MET A 7 32.74 -5.73 -1.92
CA MET A 7 32.37 -5.28 -3.27
C MET A 7 32.31 -3.75 -3.40
N LEU A 8 31.92 -3.03 -2.34
CA LEU A 8 31.89 -1.57 -2.32
C LEU A 8 33.30 -0.95 -2.26
N GLU A 9 34.26 -1.65 -1.65
CA GLU A 9 35.63 -1.18 -1.46
C GLU A 9 36.56 -1.55 -2.64
N GLU A 10 36.31 -2.65 -3.38
CA GLU A 10 37.25 -3.19 -4.39
C GLU A 10 36.75 -3.18 -5.85
N ALA A 11 35.45 -2.99 -6.12
CA ALA A 11 34.92 -3.09 -7.48
C ALA A 11 34.97 -1.76 -8.26
N SER A 12 35.29 -1.83 -9.57
CA SER A 12 35.21 -0.66 -10.45
C SER A 12 33.79 -0.08 -10.46
N PHE A 13 33.69 1.26 -10.46
CA PHE A 13 32.43 1.99 -10.34
C PHE A 13 31.32 1.45 -11.26
N GLY A 14 31.64 1.12 -12.51
CA GLY A 14 30.66 0.57 -13.47
C GLY A 14 30.14 -0.84 -13.11
N LYS A 15 30.98 -1.72 -12.56
CA LYS A 15 30.57 -3.09 -12.18
C LYS A 15 29.73 -3.09 -10.91
N LEU A 16 30.04 -2.17 -9.99
CA LEU A 16 29.24 -1.89 -8.80
C LEU A 16 27.87 -1.31 -9.19
N LEU A 17 27.85 -0.33 -10.11
CA LEU A 17 26.64 0.30 -10.61
C LEU A 17 25.74 -0.72 -11.32
N LEU A 18 26.30 -1.57 -12.20
CA LEU A 18 25.54 -2.65 -12.82
C LEU A 18 25.01 -3.66 -11.80
N ASN A 19 25.80 -4.12 -10.83
CA ASN A 19 25.33 -5.08 -9.84
C ASN A 19 24.25 -4.53 -8.89
N LEU A 20 24.14 -3.21 -8.72
CA LEU A 20 23.09 -2.57 -7.94
C LEU A 20 21.86 -2.20 -8.79
N CYS A 21 22.09 -1.68 -10.00
CA CYS A 21 21.04 -1.23 -10.89
C CYS A 21 20.30 -2.39 -11.57
N LEU A 22 21.00 -3.43 -12.02
CA LEU A 22 20.37 -4.53 -12.76
C LEU A 22 19.28 -5.24 -11.94
N PRO A 23 19.52 -5.60 -10.65
CA PRO A 23 18.46 -6.18 -9.82
C PRO A 23 17.30 -5.21 -9.60
N THR A 24 17.60 -3.93 -9.39
CA THR A 24 16.58 -2.89 -9.17
C THR A 24 15.70 -2.69 -10.40
N ILE A 25 16.28 -2.66 -11.60
CA ILE A 25 15.56 -2.56 -12.87
C ILE A 25 14.68 -3.80 -13.07
N LEU A 26 15.20 -5.01 -12.83
CA LEU A 26 14.41 -6.24 -12.92
C LEU A 26 13.22 -6.22 -11.96
N ILE A 27 13.41 -5.77 -10.71
CA ILE A 27 12.32 -5.61 -9.73
C ILE A 27 11.27 -4.62 -10.24
N MET A 28 11.68 -3.48 -10.79
CA MET A 28 10.77 -2.48 -11.34
C MET A 28 9.99 -3.02 -12.54
N LEU A 29 10.64 -3.77 -13.44
CA LEU A 29 9.98 -4.41 -14.58
C LEU A 29 8.93 -5.42 -14.13
N VAL A 30 9.24 -6.26 -13.13
CA VAL A 30 8.29 -7.21 -12.55
C VAL A 30 7.08 -6.47 -11.96
N MET A 31 7.29 -5.35 -11.26
CA MET A 31 6.20 -4.51 -10.76
C MET A 31 5.32 -3.94 -11.88
N VAL A 32 5.91 -3.52 -13.00
CA VAL A 32 5.14 -3.03 -14.16
C VAL A 32 4.25 -4.14 -14.72
N VAL A 33 4.81 -5.34 -14.91
CA VAL A 33 4.03 -6.50 -15.40
C VAL A 33 2.88 -6.85 -14.46
N TYR A 34 3.07 -6.75 -13.14
CA TYR A 34 2.01 -6.97 -12.17
C TYR A 34 0.90 -5.92 -12.24
N ASN A 35 1.23 -4.63 -12.33
CA ASN A 35 0.21 -3.58 -12.51
C ASN A 35 -0.56 -3.75 -13.83
N MET A 36 0.13 -4.20 -14.89
CA MET A 36 -0.53 -4.50 -16.16
C MET A 36 -1.47 -5.71 -16.06
N ALA A 37 -1.09 -6.76 -15.34
CA ALA A 37 -1.94 -7.93 -15.14
C ALA A 37 -3.23 -7.58 -14.38
N ASP A 38 -3.12 -6.78 -13.31
CA ASP A 38 -4.27 -6.27 -12.54
C ASP A 38 -5.23 -5.46 -13.45
N THR A 39 -4.67 -4.48 -14.17
CA THR A 39 -5.42 -3.66 -15.13
C THR A 39 -6.06 -4.50 -16.24
N PHE A 40 -5.38 -5.57 -16.70
CA PHE A 40 -5.88 -6.46 -17.72
C PHE A 40 -7.12 -7.24 -17.26
N PHE A 41 -7.13 -7.79 -16.04
CA PHE A 41 -8.30 -8.47 -15.49
C PHE A 41 -9.47 -7.51 -15.29
N ILE A 42 -9.20 -6.29 -14.83
CA ILE A 42 -10.22 -5.23 -14.73
C ILE A 42 -10.79 -4.89 -16.12
N GLY A 43 -9.93 -4.80 -17.14
CA GLY A 43 -10.32 -4.56 -18.53
C GLY A 43 -11.12 -5.69 -19.17
N GLN A 44 -11.00 -6.93 -18.68
CA GLN A 44 -11.79 -8.06 -19.14
C GLN A 44 -13.26 -8.05 -18.70
N THR A 45 -13.67 -7.08 -17.86
CA THR A 45 -15.10 -6.88 -17.54
C THR A 45 -15.97 -6.60 -18.77
N GLY A 46 -15.37 -6.24 -19.92
CA GLY A 46 -16.04 -6.15 -21.22
C GLY A 46 -17.05 -5.01 -21.35
N ASP A 47 -17.24 -4.22 -20.30
CA ASP A 47 -18.18 -3.11 -20.24
C ASP A 47 -17.42 -1.78 -20.08
N PRO A 48 -17.39 -0.93 -21.13
CA PRO A 48 -16.73 0.37 -21.08
C PRO A 48 -17.22 1.26 -19.93
N VAL A 49 -18.49 1.14 -19.52
CA VAL A 49 -19.07 1.92 -18.42
C VAL A 49 -18.42 1.53 -17.09
N LYS A 50 -18.18 0.24 -16.88
CA LYS A 50 -17.52 -0.30 -15.67
C LYS A 50 -16.06 0.12 -15.59
N ILE A 51 -15.34 0.06 -16.71
CA ILE A 51 -13.93 0.46 -16.79
C ILE A 51 -13.79 1.98 -16.57
N ALA A 52 -14.67 2.77 -17.16
CA ALA A 52 -14.73 4.21 -16.94
C ALA A 52 -14.98 4.54 -15.45
N ALA A 53 -15.95 3.85 -14.82
CA ALA A 53 -16.27 4.05 -13.41
C ALA A 53 -15.07 3.82 -12.47
N ILE A 54 -14.23 2.81 -12.73
CA ILE A 54 -12.99 2.54 -11.97
C ILE A 54 -11.96 3.65 -12.21
N SER A 55 -11.79 4.06 -13.47
CA SER A 55 -10.83 5.11 -13.85
C SER A 55 -11.16 6.46 -13.19
N LEU A 56 -12.45 6.78 -13.06
CA LEU A 56 -12.92 7.99 -12.34
C LEU A 56 -12.53 7.98 -10.85
N CYS A 57 -12.31 6.81 -10.24
CA CYS A 57 -11.90 6.68 -8.85
C CYS A 57 -10.39 6.91 -8.63
N ALA A 58 -9.58 6.92 -9.68
CA ALA A 58 -8.12 7.01 -9.59
C ALA A 58 -7.57 8.25 -8.84
N PRO A 59 -8.16 9.46 -8.97
CA PRO A 59 -7.72 10.62 -8.20
C PRO A 59 -7.88 10.41 -6.69
N LEU A 60 -8.96 9.75 -6.27
CA LEU A 60 -9.23 9.49 -4.86
C LEU A 60 -8.22 8.48 -4.28
N PHE A 61 -7.84 7.46 -5.05
CA PHE A 61 -6.74 6.57 -4.66
C PHE A 61 -5.41 7.28 -4.56
N SER A 62 -5.14 8.24 -5.46
CA SER A 62 -3.91 9.01 -5.43
C SER A 62 -3.82 9.86 -4.16
N ILE A 63 -4.94 10.45 -3.72
CA ILE A 63 -5.04 11.14 -2.43
C ILE A 63 -4.78 10.18 -1.26
N LEU A 64 -5.45 9.01 -1.25
CA LEU A 64 -5.28 8.01 -0.20
C LEU A 64 -3.82 7.54 -0.10
N SER A 65 -3.21 7.23 -1.24
CA SER A 65 -1.80 6.80 -1.33
C SER A 65 -0.83 7.92 -0.94
N GLY A 66 -1.15 9.16 -1.32
CA GLY A 66 -0.40 10.35 -0.95
C GLY A 66 -0.40 10.58 0.56
N LEU A 67 -1.55 10.43 1.22
CA LEU A 67 -1.65 10.49 2.70
C LEU A 67 -0.82 9.38 3.36
N GLY A 68 -0.87 8.15 2.80
CA GLY A 68 -0.08 7.02 3.28
C GLY A 68 1.42 7.25 3.14
N THR A 69 1.85 7.87 2.05
CA THR A 69 3.26 8.22 1.82
C THR A 69 3.69 9.39 2.71
N LEU A 70 2.84 10.41 2.90
CA LEU A 70 3.12 11.54 3.78
C LEU A 70 3.39 11.06 5.22
N LEU A 71 2.49 10.23 5.77
CA LEU A 71 2.66 9.62 7.09
C LEU A 71 3.82 8.62 7.12
N GLY A 72 3.93 7.79 6.08
CA GLY A 72 4.94 6.75 5.98
C GLY A 72 6.35 7.30 5.94
N SER A 73 6.61 8.30 5.08
CA SER A 73 7.91 8.96 4.93
C SER A 73 8.24 9.90 6.10
N GLY A 74 7.25 10.64 6.62
CA GLY A 74 7.44 11.49 7.81
C GLY A 74 7.74 10.65 9.06
N GLY A 75 6.94 9.60 9.28
CA GLY A 75 7.11 8.63 10.35
C GLY A 75 8.43 7.86 10.25
N CYS A 76 8.76 7.39 9.05
CA CYS A 76 10.06 6.79 8.72
C CYS A 76 11.22 7.68 9.19
N THR A 77 11.23 8.96 8.83
CA THR A 77 12.34 9.86 9.16
C THR A 77 12.52 9.98 10.68
N ALA A 78 11.43 10.11 11.43
CA ALA A 78 11.46 10.18 12.89
C ALA A 78 11.92 8.86 13.53
N VAL A 79 11.43 7.72 13.03
CA VAL A 79 11.80 6.37 13.50
C VAL A 79 13.26 6.08 13.20
N SER A 80 13.74 6.32 11.98
CA SER A 80 15.15 6.13 11.58
C SER A 80 16.11 6.99 12.40
N LEU A 81 15.74 8.23 12.72
CA LEU A 81 16.56 9.09 13.58
C LEU A 81 16.63 8.55 15.02
N ALA A 82 15.50 8.09 15.58
CA ALA A 82 15.45 7.51 16.92
C ALA A 82 16.22 6.18 17.01
N LEU A 83 16.17 5.35 15.96
CA LEU A 83 16.96 4.14 15.80
C LEU A 83 18.46 4.44 15.80
N GLY A 84 18.89 5.45 15.03
CA GLY A 84 20.29 5.87 14.98
C GLY A 84 20.82 6.38 16.34
N LYS A 85 19.94 6.97 17.17
CA LYS A 85 20.26 7.44 18.53
C LYS A 85 20.06 6.36 19.61
N GLN A 86 19.60 5.16 19.25
CA GLN A 86 19.26 4.07 20.18
C GLN A 86 18.23 4.46 21.25
N GLU A 87 17.34 5.42 20.95
CA GLU A 87 16.34 5.93 21.88
C GLU A 87 15.06 5.06 21.84
N ASN A 88 15.10 3.89 22.49
CA ASN A 88 14.01 2.91 22.48
C ASN A 88 12.62 3.46 22.88
N SER A 89 12.55 4.45 23.77
CA SER A 89 11.29 5.09 24.14
C SER A 89 10.68 5.89 23.00
N ARG A 90 11.51 6.64 22.25
CA ARG A 90 11.08 7.45 21.10
C ARG A 90 10.70 6.58 19.91
N ILE A 91 11.43 5.48 19.67
CA ILE A 91 11.08 4.49 18.63
C ILE A 91 9.64 3.99 18.86
N LYS A 92 9.32 3.59 20.10
CA LYS A 92 7.96 3.14 20.46
C LYS A 92 6.92 4.23 20.27
N ALA A 93 7.22 5.47 20.66
CA ALA A 93 6.30 6.58 20.52
C ALA A 93 5.99 6.90 19.05
N TYR A 94 7.03 6.99 18.20
CA TYR A 94 6.83 7.30 16.78
C TYR A 94 6.15 6.17 16.02
N THR A 95 6.50 4.91 16.27
CA THR A 95 5.81 3.78 15.62
C THR A 95 4.35 3.68 16.07
N SER A 96 4.07 3.96 17.35
CA SER A 96 2.70 4.04 17.87
C SER A 96 1.91 5.20 17.23
N LEU A 97 2.51 6.39 17.13
CA LEU A 97 1.92 7.54 16.43
C LEU A 97 1.62 7.22 14.96
N CYS A 98 2.52 6.52 14.25
CA CYS A 98 2.27 6.11 12.87
C CYS A 98 1.13 5.08 12.77
N CYS A 99 1.07 4.14 13.71
CA CYS A 99 -0.02 3.17 13.81
C CYS A 99 -1.37 3.87 13.98
N TYR A 100 -1.53 4.62 15.06
CA TYR A 100 -2.79 5.28 15.38
C TYR A 100 -3.10 6.41 14.39
N GLY A 101 -2.10 7.15 13.92
CA GLY A 101 -2.26 8.18 12.89
C GLY A 101 -2.77 7.60 11.58
N SER A 102 -2.23 6.48 11.11
CA SER A 102 -2.71 5.80 9.90
C SER A 102 -4.16 5.30 10.04
N LEU A 103 -4.52 4.76 11.20
CA LEU A 103 -5.88 4.31 11.49
C LEU A 103 -6.85 5.49 11.59
N VAL A 104 -6.51 6.55 12.33
CA VAL A 104 -7.35 7.74 12.49
C VAL A 104 -7.57 8.41 11.13
N ILE A 105 -6.51 8.63 10.36
CA ILE A 105 -6.62 9.24 9.03
C ILE A 105 -7.41 8.33 8.09
N GLY A 106 -7.25 7.01 8.18
CA GLY A 106 -8.06 6.07 7.42
C GLY A 106 -9.52 6.03 7.80
N PHE A 107 -9.85 6.12 9.08
CA PHE A 107 -11.25 6.23 9.54
C PHE A 107 -11.87 7.57 9.18
N LEU A 108 -11.12 8.67 9.25
CA LEU A 108 -11.56 9.98 8.78
C LEU A 108 -11.83 9.95 7.27
N PHE A 109 -10.92 9.35 6.49
CA PHE A 109 -11.09 9.19 5.05
C PHE A 109 -12.32 8.33 4.72
N LEU A 110 -12.47 7.18 5.38
CA LEU A 110 -13.65 6.31 5.29
C LEU A 110 -14.94 7.11 5.54
N THR A 111 -15.00 7.81 6.66
CA THR A 111 -16.18 8.57 7.08
C THR A 111 -16.49 9.68 6.08
N PHE A 112 -15.47 10.43 5.66
CA PHE A 112 -15.60 11.49 4.67
C PHE A 112 -16.14 10.97 3.34
N VAL A 113 -15.55 9.90 2.80
CA VAL A 113 -15.97 9.32 1.51
C VAL A 113 -17.37 8.73 1.59
N LEU A 114 -17.76 8.11 2.71
CA LEU A 114 -19.13 7.57 2.86
C LEU A 114 -20.20 8.67 2.97
N ILE A 115 -19.92 9.75 3.70
CA ILE A 115 -20.85 10.89 3.82
C ILE A 115 -21.01 11.60 2.48
N PHE A 116 -19.91 11.78 1.75
CA PHE A 116 -19.89 12.53 0.49
C PHE A 116 -19.81 11.62 -0.75
N LEU A 117 -20.29 10.38 -0.67
CA LEU A 117 -20.09 9.37 -1.73
C LEU A 117 -20.60 9.84 -3.10
N THR A 118 -21.85 10.27 -3.16
CA THR A 118 -22.50 10.78 -4.38
C THR A 118 -21.88 12.09 -4.87
N PRO A 119 -21.72 13.15 -4.04
CA PRO A 119 -21.10 14.39 -4.52
C PRO A 119 -19.63 14.22 -4.93
N ILE A 120 -18.85 13.34 -4.27
CA ILE A 120 -17.49 13.00 -4.71
C ILE A 120 -17.55 12.30 -6.07
N SER A 121 -18.45 11.32 -6.24
CA SER A 121 -18.57 10.61 -7.52
C SER A 121 -18.93 11.54 -8.67
N LEU A 122 -19.85 12.49 -8.45
CA LEU A 122 -20.21 13.51 -9.44
C LEU A 122 -19.05 14.48 -9.70
N ALA A 123 -18.32 14.90 -8.66
CA ALA A 123 -17.15 15.79 -8.81
C ALA A 123 -15.99 15.12 -9.55
N LEU A 124 -15.87 13.79 -9.45
CA LEU A 124 -14.91 12.99 -10.21
C LEU A 124 -15.30 12.85 -11.69
N GLY A 125 -16.52 13.26 -12.08
CA GLY A 125 -17.01 13.22 -13.45
C GLY A 125 -17.94 12.05 -13.76
N ALA A 126 -18.51 11.38 -12.74
CA ALA A 126 -19.49 10.32 -12.97
C ALA A 126 -20.81 10.89 -13.51
N ASP A 127 -21.37 10.21 -14.50
CA ASP A 127 -22.66 10.49 -15.12
C ASP A 127 -23.74 9.46 -14.71
N SER A 128 -24.94 9.54 -15.25
CA SER A 128 -26.05 8.62 -14.90
C SER A 128 -25.74 7.15 -15.17
N ALA A 129 -24.84 6.83 -16.11
CA ALA A 129 -24.47 5.46 -16.44
C ALA A 129 -23.38 4.92 -15.50
N THR A 130 -22.43 5.76 -15.10
CA THR A 130 -21.25 5.37 -14.31
C THR A 130 -21.43 5.56 -12.81
N LEU A 131 -22.35 6.43 -12.36
CA LEU A 131 -22.51 6.84 -10.96
C LEU A 131 -22.68 5.67 -9.99
N SER A 132 -23.52 4.69 -10.34
CA SER A 132 -23.78 3.53 -9.47
C SER A 132 -22.52 2.66 -9.28
N HIS A 133 -21.79 2.41 -10.37
CA HIS A 133 -20.55 1.64 -10.35
C HIS A 133 -19.43 2.38 -9.61
N THR A 134 -19.27 3.69 -9.85
CA THR A 134 -18.30 4.54 -9.14
C THR A 134 -18.61 4.58 -7.64
N CYS A 135 -19.87 4.79 -7.24
CA CYS A 135 -20.27 4.80 -5.84
C CYS A 135 -20.00 3.44 -5.17
N GLY A 136 -20.33 2.34 -5.84
CA GLY A 136 -20.08 0.98 -5.33
C GLY A 136 -18.60 0.71 -5.11
N TYR A 137 -17.77 1.07 -6.10
CA TYR A 137 -16.33 0.95 -6.03
C TYR A 137 -15.75 1.79 -4.88
N LEU A 138 -16.09 3.09 -4.84
CA LEU A 138 -15.63 4.01 -3.80
C LEU A 138 -16.02 3.57 -2.40
N ARG A 139 -17.23 3.02 -2.22
CA ARG A 139 -17.68 2.50 -0.93
C ARG A 139 -16.78 1.38 -0.43
N ILE A 140 -16.42 0.43 -1.28
CA ILE A 140 -15.56 -0.71 -0.89
C ILE A 140 -14.15 -0.22 -0.58
N ILE A 141 -13.58 0.66 -1.41
CA ILE A 141 -12.26 1.24 -1.15
C ILE A 141 -12.24 2.07 0.13
N ALA A 142 -13.28 2.86 0.39
CA ALA A 142 -13.42 3.61 1.63
C ALA A 142 -13.40 2.67 2.86
N LEU A 143 -14.14 1.56 2.81
CA LEU A 143 -14.14 0.54 3.86
C LEU A 143 -12.75 -0.08 4.08
N GLY A 144 -11.96 -0.24 3.02
CA GLY A 144 -10.58 -0.70 3.08
C GLY A 144 -9.54 0.38 3.42
N ALA A 145 -9.90 1.66 3.41
CA ALA A 145 -8.96 2.78 3.56
C ALA A 145 -8.09 2.70 4.83
N PRO A 146 -8.61 2.32 6.02
CA PRO A 146 -7.77 2.14 7.22
C PRO A 146 -6.68 1.09 7.03
N VAL A 147 -7.01 -0.01 6.36
CA VAL A 147 -6.08 -1.13 6.11
C VAL A 147 -5.04 -0.74 5.06
N ILE A 148 -5.47 -0.09 3.98
CA ILE A 148 -4.59 0.38 2.90
C ILE A 148 -3.58 1.42 3.42
N LEU A 149 -4.04 2.38 4.23
CA LEU A 149 -3.16 3.39 4.83
C LEU A 149 -2.18 2.78 5.81
N PHE A 150 -2.65 1.90 6.69
CA PHE A 150 -1.78 1.18 7.62
C PHE A 150 -0.68 0.42 6.85
N ASN A 151 -1.08 -0.34 5.82
CA ASN A 151 -0.15 -1.10 4.99
C ASN A 151 0.93 -0.19 4.37
N ASN A 152 0.51 0.92 3.75
CA ASN A 152 1.44 1.87 3.14
C ASN A 152 2.42 2.49 4.14
N VAL A 153 1.92 2.92 5.30
CA VAL A 153 2.74 3.56 6.33
C VAL A 153 3.77 2.57 6.87
N PHE A 154 3.36 1.36 7.26
CA PHE A 154 4.27 0.38 7.82
C PHE A 154 5.23 -0.22 6.80
N ALA A 155 4.80 -0.42 5.55
CA ALA A 155 5.68 -0.84 4.48
C ALA A 155 6.83 0.16 4.29
N ASN A 156 6.57 1.46 4.42
CA ASN A 156 7.59 2.52 4.33
C ASN A 156 8.49 2.55 5.57
N ILE A 157 7.94 2.43 6.78
CA ILE A 157 8.73 2.40 8.03
C ILE A 157 9.69 1.20 8.05
N ILE A 158 9.21 0.00 7.75
CA ILE A 158 10.03 -1.22 7.72
C ILE A 158 11.12 -1.14 6.65
N ARG A 159 10.81 -0.53 5.50
CA ARG A 159 11.79 -0.30 4.44
C ARG A 159 12.92 0.62 4.90
N ALA A 160 12.58 1.65 5.67
CA ALA A 160 13.53 2.63 6.17
C ALA A 160 14.38 2.15 7.36
N ASP A 161 13.86 1.19 8.14
CA ASP A 161 14.62 0.47 9.18
C ASP A 161 15.64 -0.53 8.60
N GLY A 162 15.82 -0.57 7.28
CA GLY A 162 16.77 -1.46 6.61
C GLY A 162 16.24 -2.86 6.31
N ALA A 163 15.02 -3.18 6.75
CA ALA A 163 14.30 -4.41 6.42
C ALA A 163 13.54 -4.32 5.08
N ALA A 164 14.15 -3.66 4.09
CA ALA A 164 13.55 -3.44 2.76
C ALA A 164 13.06 -4.73 2.10
N LYS A 165 13.79 -5.85 2.28
CA LYS A 165 13.40 -7.17 1.76
C LYS A 165 12.02 -7.62 2.29
N GLU A 166 11.73 -7.39 3.56
CA GLU A 166 10.49 -7.83 4.20
C GLU A 166 9.31 -6.93 3.77
N SER A 167 9.55 -5.62 3.64
CA SER A 167 8.59 -4.68 3.02
C SER A 167 8.26 -5.08 1.57
N MET A 168 9.26 -5.53 0.80
CA MET A 168 9.04 -6.01 -0.56
C MET A 168 8.28 -7.33 -0.61
N ILE A 169 8.58 -8.28 0.28
CA ILE A 169 7.82 -9.54 0.38
C ILE A 169 6.36 -9.25 0.73
N ALA A 170 6.11 -8.35 1.67
CA ALA A 170 4.74 -7.95 2.03
C ALA A 170 3.98 -7.38 0.83
N ASN A 171 4.57 -6.43 0.11
CA ASN A 171 3.95 -5.84 -1.08
C ASN A 171 3.72 -6.89 -2.16
N GLY A 172 4.71 -7.75 -2.42
CA GLY A 172 4.59 -8.83 -3.40
C GLY A 172 3.46 -9.81 -3.06
N LEU A 173 3.35 -10.23 -1.79
CA LEU A 173 2.24 -11.06 -1.32
C LEU A 173 0.89 -10.37 -1.52
N GLY A 174 0.82 -9.07 -1.21
CA GLY A 174 -0.39 -8.29 -1.40
C GLY A 174 -0.81 -8.19 -2.87
N THR A 175 0.12 -7.82 -3.75
CA THR A 175 -0.12 -7.69 -5.20
C THR A 175 -0.45 -9.04 -5.84
N LEU A 176 0.27 -10.11 -5.52
CA LEU A 176 -0.01 -11.45 -6.07
C LEU A 176 -1.38 -11.95 -5.59
N SER A 177 -1.71 -11.73 -4.32
CA SER A 177 -3.03 -12.10 -3.80
C SER A 177 -4.13 -11.25 -4.43
N ASN A 178 -3.88 -9.95 -4.65
CA ASN A 178 -4.81 -9.06 -5.34
C ASN A 178 -5.08 -9.57 -6.76
N ILE A 179 -4.05 -9.80 -7.59
CA ILE A 179 -4.22 -10.33 -8.96
C ILE A 179 -4.97 -11.67 -8.98
N ALA A 180 -4.67 -12.58 -8.05
CA ALA A 180 -5.37 -13.86 -7.95
C ALA A 180 -6.85 -13.68 -7.54
N LEU A 181 -7.13 -12.75 -6.63
CA LEU A 181 -8.48 -12.41 -6.20
C LEU A 181 -9.25 -11.66 -7.28
N ASP A 182 -8.60 -10.82 -8.09
CA ASP A 182 -9.22 -10.17 -9.25
C ASP A 182 -9.67 -11.22 -10.27
N ALA A 183 -8.80 -12.15 -10.63
CA ALA A 183 -9.17 -13.26 -11.49
C ALA A 183 -10.34 -14.07 -10.91
N LEU A 184 -10.36 -14.32 -9.60
CA LEU A 184 -11.43 -15.06 -8.94
C LEU A 184 -12.76 -14.28 -8.91
N PHE A 185 -12.75 -13.02 -8.45
CA PHE A 185 -13.97 -12.24 -8.28
C PHE A 185 -14.56 -11.76 -9.61
N ILE A 186 -13.70 -11.47 -10.60
CA ILE A 186 -14.15 -10.99 -11.91
C ILE A 186 -14.56 -12.17 -12.80
N LEU A 187 -13.73 -13.22 -12.93
CA LEU A 187 -14.00 -14.30 -13.89
C LEU A 187 -14.90 -15.41 -13.33
N VAL A 188 -14.80 -15.73 -12.04
CA VAL A 188 -15.56 -16.85 -11.44
C VAL A 188 -16.86 -16.36 -10.81
N PHE A 189 -16.79 -15.29 -10.01
CA PHE A 189 -17.96 -14.77 -9.30
C PHE A 189 -18.75 -13.69 -10.06
N SER A 190 -18.20 -13.15 -11.15
CA SER A 190 -18.82 -12.09 -11.95
C SER A 190 -19.26 -10.88 -11.12
N TRP A 191 -18.48 -10.52 -10.10
CA TRP A 191 -18.73 -9.34 -9.25
C TRP A 191 -18.20 -8.03 -9.86
N ASP A 192 -17.62 -8.11 -11.07
CA ASP A 192 -17.13 -6.99 -11.87
C ASP A 192 -16.33 -5.95 -11.04
N VAL A 193 -16.77 -4.69 -11.08
CA VAL A 193 -16.19 -3.52 -10.43
C VAL A 193 -16.11 -3.69 -8.91
N ALA A 194 -17.14 -4.28 -8.29
CA ALA A 194 -17.14 -4.50 -6.85
C ALA A 194 -16.14 -5.60 -6.45
N GLY A 195 -16.00 -6.62 -7.30
CA GLY A 195 -14.98 -7.66 -7.17
C GLY A 195 -13.57 -7.08 -7.19
N ALA A 196 -13.29 -6.19 -8.14
CA ALA A 196 -11.99 -5.53 -8.25
C ALA A 196 -11.63 -4.72 -7.00
N ALA A 197 -12.56 -3.88 -6.52
CA ALA A 197 -12.35 -3.11 -5.29
C ALA A 197 -12.08 -4.03 -4.08
N LEU A 198 -12.81 -5.14 -3.98
CA LEU A 198 -12.66 -6.08 -2.87
C LEU A 198 -11.31 -6.82 -2.93
N ALA A 199 -10.87 -7.20 -4.13
CA ALA A 199 -9.55 -7.80 -4.34
C ALA A 199 -8.44 -6.86 -3.88
N THR A 200 -8.53 -5.56 -4.20
CA THR A 200 -7.55 -4.56 -3.78
C THR A 200 -7.47 -4.44 -2.27
N VAL A 201 -8.62 -4.39 -1.59
CA VAL A 201 -8.69 -4.29 -0.13
C VAL A 201 -8.13 -5.55 0.53
N LEU A 202 -8.50 -6.72 0.04
CA LEU A 202 -8.02 -8.00 0.57
C LEU A 202 -6.52 -8.22 0.31
N GLY A 203 -6.00 -7.83 -0.85
CA GLY A 203 -4.57 -7.86 -1.14
C GLY A 203 -3.78 -6.98 -0.16
N ASN A 204 -4.26 -5.77 0.10
CA ASN A 204 -3.66 -4.90 1.12
C ASN A 204 -3.82 -5.47 2.53
N ALA A 205 -4.93 -6.14 2.84
CA ALA A 205 -5.12 -6.81 4.13
C ALA A 205 -4.13 -7.96 4.34
N ILE A 206 -3.88 -8.77 3.32
CA ILE A 206 -2.88 -9.86 3.37
C ILE A 206 -1.47 -9.28 3.57
N SER A 207 -1.14 -8.22 2.85
CA SER A 207 0.13 -7.48 3.00
C SER A 207 0.29 -6.93 4.44
N CYS A 208 -0.76 -6.30 4.95
CA CYS A 208 -0.84 -5.77 6.31
C CYS A 208 -0.65 -6.87 7.37
N CYS A 209 -1.33 -8.02 7.23
CA CYS A 209 -1.18 -9.17 8.12
C CYS A 209 0.26 -9.67 8.17
N TYR A 210 0.94 -9.74 7.03
CA TYR A 210 2.35 -10.12 6.98
C TYR A 210 3.26 -9.10 7.68
N LEU A 211 3.05 -7.80 7.46
CA LEU A 211 3.80 -6.74 8.14
C LEU A 211 3.58 -6.77 9.65
N LEU A 212 2.34 -6.95 10.10
CA LEU A 212 2.01 -7.11 11.52
C LEU A 212 2.72 -8.32 12.13
N PHE A 213 2.68 -9.47 11.45
CA PHE A 213 3.41 -10.66 11.88
C PHE A 213 4.91 -10.39 11.99
N TYR A 214 5.50 -9.74 10.98
CA TYR A 214 6.91 -9.39 10.97
C TYR A 214 7.28 -8.48 12.15
N ILE A 215 6.49 -7.43 12.40
CA ILE A 215 6.72 -6.48 13.49
C ILE A 215 6.68 -7.19 14.84
N LEU A 216 5.63 -7.99 15.08
CA LEU A 216 5.42 -8.69 16.34
C LEU A 216 6.49 -9.76 16.62
N LYS A 217 7.00 -10.44 15.59
CA LYS A 217 7.98 -11.53 15.74
C LYS A 217 9.43 -11.08 15.69
N LYS A 218 9.77 -10.10 14.85
CA LYS A 218 11.16 -9.78 14.49
C LYS A 218 11.59 -8.37 14.87
N GLN A 219 10.68 -7.49 15.30
CA GLN A 219 10.99 -6.12 15.67
C GLN A 219 10.41 -5.75 17.04
N PRO A 220 10.93 -6.33 18.15
CA PRO A 220 10.42 -6.08 19.51
C PRO A 220 10.62 -4.62 19.99
N ALA A 221 11.43 -3.83 19.28
CA ALA A 221 11.61 -2.40 19.54
C ALA A 221 10.38 -1.59 19.11
N PHE A 222 9.59 -2.07 18.15
CA PHE A 222 8.36 -1.41 17.72
C PHE A 222 7.25 -1.72 18.72
N SER A 223 6.50 -0.69 19.11
CA SER A 223 5.32 -0.86 19.96
C SER A 223 4.08 -0.39 19.22
N LEU A 224 3.09 -1.28 19.16
CA LEU A 224 1.74 -1.00 18.67
C LEU A 224 0.80 -0.62 19.85
N HIS A 225 1.34 -0.41 21.05
CA HIS A 225 0.53 -0.13 22.24
C HIS A 225 0.20 1.36 22.40
N LEU A 226 -1.08 1.60 22.72
CA LEU A 226 -1.66 2.91 23.07
C LEU A 226 -0.92 3.62 24.20
N ARG A 227 -0.21 2.87 25.06
CA ARG A 227 0.53 3.39 26.23
C ARG A 227 1.71 4.29 25.87
N TYR A 228 2.19 4.25 24.61
CA TYR A 228 3.29 5.08 24.13
C TYR A 228 2.83 6.18 23.16
N PHE A 229 1.54 6.41 23.01
CA PHE A 229 1.05 7.58 22.28
C PHE A 229 1.46 8.85 23.06
N PRO A 230 2.20 9.80 22.44
CA PRO A 230 2.66 11.01 23.11
C PRO A 230 1.53 11.98 23.47
#